data_AF-A0A7S2JDQ4-F1
#
_entry.id   AF-A0A7S2JDQ4-F1
#
_cell.length_a   1.000
_cell.length_b   1.000
_cell.length_c   1.000
_cell.angle_alpha   90.00
_cell.angle_beta   90.00
_cell.angle_gamma   90.00
#
_symmetry.space_group_name_H-M   'P 1'
#
loop_
_entity.id
_entity.type
_entity.pdbx_description
1 polymer ?
#
loop_
_entity_poly.entity_id
_entity_poly.type
_entity_poly.pdbx_seq_one_letter_code
_entity_poly.pdbx_strand_id
1 'polypeptide(L)'
;FCPSQFGARPPWLKSAVRAGRMSLSEPADYPGWGLDGGQLHSPEGGVPPDRWCISKRDLRFVRRQIAAEIKRGTIVPTELDPFCANDRIGGPSMSTVVDHFIKPLTHRGGRMSWALLRRPA
;
A
#
# COMPACT_ATOMS: atom_id res chain seq x y z
N PHE A 1 -15.98 17.75 4.68
CA PHE A 1 -17.30 17.68 4.03
C PHE A 1 -17.10 17.40 2.55
N CYS A 2 -17.34 16.17 2.09
CA CYS A 2 -17.50 15.86 0.65
C CYS A 2 -19.03 15.80 0.39
N PRO A 3 -19.66 16.86 -0.16
CA PRO A 3 -21.09 16.87 -0.36
C PRO A 3 -21.41 16.27 -1.73
N SER A 4 -21.63 14.95 -1.81
CA SER A 4 -22.46 14.32 -2.87
C SER A 4 -22.53 12.79 -2.77
N GLN A 5 -22.95 12.20 -1.64
CA GLN A 5 -23.41 10.79 -1.65
C GLN A 5 -24.51 10.57 -0.59
N PHE A 6 -25.61 11.32 -0.68
CA PHE A 6 -26.88 10.90 -0.08
C PHE A 6 -27.78 10.39 -1.20
N GLY A 7 -27.73 9.09 -1.41
CA GLY A 7 -28.59 8.33 -2.30
C GLY A 7 -28.42 6.87 -1.95
N ALA A 8 -29.17 6.40 -0.96
CA ALA A 8 -29.02 5.07 -0.40
C ALA A 8 -29.13 3.96 -1.47
N ARG A 9 -28.30 2.91 -1.34
CA ARG A 9 -28.70 1.55 -1.72
C ARG A 9 -28.37 0.58 -0.57
N PRO A 10 -29.38 -0.12 -0.02
CA PRO A 10 -29.23 -1.11 1.05
C PRO A 10 -29.08 -2.55 0.47
N PRO A 11 -29.31 -3.63 1.23
CA PRO A 11 -28.30 -4.52 1.82
C PRO A 11 -28.00 -5.78 0.98
N TRP A 12 -27.99 -5.72 -0.36
CA TRP A 12 -27.93 -6.92 -1.22
C TRP A 12 -27.07 -6.83 -2.49
N LEU A 13 -26.14 -5.87 -2.64
CA LEU A 13 -25.27 -5.84 -3.83
C LEU A 13 -24.01 -6.71 -3.67
N LYS A 14 -24.29 -8.02 -3.73
CA LYS A 14 -23.51 -9.15 -4.23
C LYS A 14 -22.00 -8.94 -4.43
N SER A 15 -21.24 -9.80 -3.74
CA SER A 15 -19.89 -10.25 -4.08
C SER A 15 -19.48 -9.92 -5.50
N ALA A 16 -18.66 -8.88 -5.64
CA ALA A 16 -17.75 -8.76 -6.75
C ALA A 16 -16.35 -8.97 -6.18
N VAL A 17 -16.01 -10.23 -5.91
CA VAL A 17 -14.63 -10.68 -6.11
C VAL A 17 -14.36 -10.46 -7.60
N ARG A 18 -13.98 -9.24 -7.97
CA ARG A 18 -13.40 -8.97 -9.28
C ARG A 18 -11.97 -9.47 -9.21
N ALA A 19 -11.83 -10.78 -9.38
CA ALA A 19 -10.59 -11.38 -9.84
C ALA A 19 -10.25 -10.73 -11.20
N GLY A 20 -9.33 -9.76 -11.18
CA GLY A 20 -8.83 -9.09 -12.38
C GLY A 20 -8.80 -7.55 -12.29
N ARG A 21 -7.80 -6.99 -11.58
CA ARG A 21 -7.14 -5.71 -11.91
C ARG A 21 -5.87 -5.53 -11.07
N MET A 22 -4.71 -5.89 -11.63
CA MET A 22 -3.40 -5.62 -11.03
C MET A 22 -3.05 -4.13 -11.19
N SER A 23 -2.81 -3.40 -10.11
CA SER A 23 -1.43 -3.32 -9.61
C SER A 23 -1.41 -3.21 -8.10
N LEU A 24 -0.31 -3.69 -7.53
CA LEU A 24 0.22 -3.26 -6.24
C LEU A 24 1.66 -2.91 -6.60
N SER A 25 1.80 -1.80 -7.34
CA SER A 25 3.03 -1.23 -7.92
C SER A 25 3.94 -2.20 -8.74
N GLU A 26 4.70 -1.66 -9.70
CA GLU A 26 5.50 -2.50 -10.59
C GLU A 26 6.70 -3.09 -9.82
N PRO A 27 7.07 -4.38 -10.00
CA PRO A 27 8.27 -4.95 -9.39
C PRO A 27 9.53 -4.09 -9.64
N ALA A 28 9.59 -3.40 -10.79
CA ALA A 28 10.68 -2.48 -11.13
C ALA A 28 10.85 -1.30 -10.14
N ASP A 29 9.78 -0.90 -9.44
CA ASP A 29 9.85 0.15 -8.42
C ASP A 29 10.46 -0.33 -7.09
N TYR A 30 10.60 -1.65 -6.93
CA TYR A 30 11.07 -2.32 -5.72
C TYR A 30 12.27 -3.21 -6.01
N PRO A 31 13.49 -2.71 -5.87
CA PRO A 31 14.70 -3.50 -6.11
C PRO A 31 14.80 -4.75 -5.22
N GLY A 32 14.11 -4.77 -4.07
CA GLY A 32 14.06 -5.93 -3.18
C GLY A 32 13.06 -7.01 -3.59
N TRP A 33 12.33 -6.82 -4.69
CA TRP A 33 11.28 -7.75 -5.11
C TRP A 33 11.83 -9.14 -5.40
N GLY A 34 11.28 -10.15 -4.72
CA GLY A 34 11.67 -11.55 -4.91
C GLY A 34 12.93 -11.95 -4.15
N LEU A 35 13.58 -11.02 -3.44
CA LEU A 35 14.63 -11.35 -2.48
C LEU A 35 14.01 -11.97 -1.22
N ASP A 36 14.79 -12.79 -0.52
CA ASP A 36 14.35 -13.37 0.74
C ASP A 36 14.42 -12.34 1.87
N GLY A 37 13.27 -12.01 2.44
CA GLY A 37 13.20 -11.04 3.52
C GLY A 37 13.98 -11.45 4.77
N GLY A 38 14.08 -12.74 5.08
CA GLY A 38 14.85 -13.24 6.22
C GLY A 38 16.35 -12.97 6.05
N GLN A 39 16.87 -13.27 4.86
CA GLN A 39 18.26 -12.99 4.49
C GLN A 39 18.58 -11.50 4.54
N LEU A 40 17.69 -10.63 4.05
CA LEU A 40 17.91 -9.18 4.10
C LEU A 40 17.92 -8.61 5.52
N HIS A 41 17.31 -9.29 6.50
CA HIS A 41 17.39 -8.90 7.91
C HIS A 41 18.56 -9.58 8.65
N SER A 42 19.28 -10.51 8.01
CA SER A 42 20.32 -11.28 8.68
C SER A 42 21.56 -10.41 8.99
N PRO A 43 22.27 -10.66 10.11
CA PRO A 43 23.52 -9.99 10.41
C PRO A 43 24.63 -10.30 9.38
N GLU A 44 24.55 -11.48 8.75
CA GLU A 44 25.58 -12.08 7.91
C GLU A 44 25.23 -11.90 6.43
N GLY A 45 25.25 -10.66 5.96
CA GLY A 45 25.01 -10.31 4.55
C GLY A 45 23.67 -9.64 4.25
N GLY A 46 22.89 -9.31 5.29
CA GLY A 46 21.68 -8.49 5.17
C GLY A 46 21.95 -6.99 5.16
N VAL A 47 20.88 -6.21 5.04
CA VAL A 47 20.91 -4.74 5.04
C VAL A 47 21.16 -4.25 6.47
N PRO A 48 22.14 -3.35 6.70
CA PRO A 48 22.38 -2.76 8.01
C PRO A 48 21.13 -2.09 8.61
N PRO A 49 20.88 -2.19 9.93
CA PRO A 49 19.66 -1.64 10.56
C PRO A 49 19.44 -0.14 10.36
N ASP A 50 20.52 0.65 10.23
CA ASP A 50 20.47 2.09 9.93
C ASP A 50 19.88 2.40 8.55
N ARG A 51 19.84 1.39 7.65
CA ARG A 51 19.23 1.48 6.32
C ARG A 51 17.79 0.97 6.27
N TRP A 52 17.23 0.49 7.39
CA TRP A 52 15.81 0.10 7.49
C TRP A 52 14.89 1.31 7.64
N CYS A 53 15.45 2.51 7.79
CA CYS A 53 14.71 3.74 7.95
C CYS A 53 14.12 4.25 6.62
N ILE A 54 12.91 4.81 6.71
CA ILE A 54 12.27 5.51 5.61
C ILE A 54 12.74 6.97 5.53
N SER A 55 13.04 7.46 4.33
CA SER A 55 13.39 8.85 4.10
C SER A 55 12.18 9.70 3.69
N LYS A 56 12.30 11.03 3.75
CA LYS A 56 11.30 11.96 3.19
C LYS A 56 11.02 11.71 1.70
N ARG A 57 12.00 11.22 0.93
CA ARG A 57 11.81 10.85 -0.47
C ARG A 57 10.89 9.64 -0.61
N ASP A 58 11.04 8.66 0.28
CA ASP A 58 10.22 7.46 0.29
C ASP A 58 8.77 7.77 0.68
N LEU A 59 8.56 8.68 1.64
CA LEU A 59 7.23 9.18 1.99
C LEU A 59 6.53 9.87 0.79
N ARG A 60 7.26 10.66 0.01
CA ARG A 60 6.70 11.26 -1.22
C ARG A 60 6.38 10.21 -2.28
N PHE A 61 7.16 9.15 -2.36
CA PHE A 61 6.93 8.04 -3.28
C PHE A 61 5.68 7.24 -2.87
N VAL A 62 5.61 6.80 -1.61
CA VAL A 62 4.46 6.02 -1.11
C VAL A 62 3.16 6.81 -1.21
N ARG A 63 3.18 8.13 -0.98
CA ARG A 63 1.99 8.99 -1.17
C ARG A 63 1.45 8.93 -2.60
N ARG A 64 2.34 8.93 -3.62
CA ARG A 64 1.91 8.82 -5.02
C ARG A 64 1.33 7.45 -5.33
N GLN A 65 1.94 6.40 -4.78
CA GLN A 65 1.43 5.03 -4.94
C GLN A 65 0.05 4.87 -4.31
N ILE A 66 -0.14 5.34 -3.08
CA ILE A 66 -1.45 5.35 -2.40
C ILE A 66 -2.50 6.07 -3.23
N ALA A 67 -2.19 7.27 -3.74
CA ALA A 67 -3.13 8.02 -4.59
C ALA A 67 -3.48 7.26 -5.88
N ALA A 68 -2.51 6.58 -6.50
CA ALA A 68 -2.74 5.74 -7.68
C ALA A 68 -3.63 4.53 -7.34
N GLU A 69 -3.40 3.89 -6.19
CA GLU A 69 -4.16 2.72 -5.74
C GLU A 69 -5.58 3.07 -5.29
N ILE A 70 -5.81 4.27 -4.74
CA ILE A 70 -7.16 4.82 -4.51
C ILE A 70 -7.89 4.99 -5.85
N LYS A 71 -7.23 5.61 -6.84
CA LYS A 71 -7.82 5.82 -8.18
C LYS A 71 -8.14 4.50 -8.89
N ARG A 72 -7.35 3.45 -8.64
CA ARG A 72 -7.57 2.09 -9.17
C ARG A 72 -8.69 1.34 -8.44
N GLY A 73 -9.08 1.78 -7.25
CA GLY A 73 -10.04 1.10 -6.39
C GLY A 73 -9.44 -0.04 -5.57
N THR A 74 -8.10 -0.08 -5.43
CA THR A 74 -7.42 -1.05 -4.55
C THR A 74 -7.54 -0.62 -3.09
N ILE A 75 -7.30 0.67 -2.82
CA ILE A 75 -7.54 1.26 -1.49
C ILE A 75 -8.93 1.90 -1.53
N VAL A 76 -9.86 1.32 -0.78
CA VAL A 76 -11.25 1.78 -0.69
C VAL A 76 -11.59 2.27 0.72
N PRO A 77 -12.52 3.23 0.86
CA PRO A 77 -13.04 3.65 2.16
C PRO A 77 -13.68 2.47 2.91
N THR A 78 -13.54 2.46 4.23
CA THR A 78 -14.15 1.45 5.10
C THR A 78 -15.08 2.12 6.11
N GLU A 79 -15.84 1.35 6.87
CA GLU A 79 -16.71 1.90 7.92
C GLU A 79 -15.90 2.64 9.01
N LEU A 80 -14.71 2.14 9.33
CA LEU A 80 -13.81 2.73 10.33
C LEU A 80 -12.94 3.87 9.77
N ASP A 81 -12.82 3.96 8.44
CA ASP A 81 -12.04 4.98 7.75
C ASP A 81 -12.78 5.48 6.50
N PRO A 82 -13.81 6.33 6.68
CA PRO A 82 -14.64 6.83 5.61
C PRO A 82 -13.97 8.00 4.86
N PHE A 83 -12.74 7.80 4.38
CA PHE A 83 -12.01 8.81 3.63
C PHE A 83 -12.67 9.11 2.27
N CYS A 84 -12.54 10.35 1.78
CA CYS A 84 -13.08 10.73 0.47
C CYS A 84 -12.04 10.43 -0.61
N ALA A 85 -12.33 9.52 -1.54
CA ALA A 85 -11.38 9.11 -2.59
C ALA A 85 -10.94 10.25 -3.55
N ASN A 86 -11.73 11.32 -3.62
CA ASN A 86 -11.43 12.52 -4.40
C ASN A 86 -10.74 13.63 -3.59
N ASP A 87 -10.51 13.41 -2.29
CA ASP A 87 -9.78 14.36 -1.45
C ASP A 87 -8.31 14.44 -1.90
N ARG A 88 -7.81 15.67 -2.01
CA ARG A 88 -6.43 15.97 -2.44
C ARG A 88 -5.58 16.48 -1.28
N ILE A 89 -6.18 16.73 -0.13
CA ILE A 89 -5.55 17.24 1.09
C ILE A 89 -5.41 16.11 2.10
N GLY A 90 -6.53 15.44 2.40
CA GLY A 90 -6.59 14.26 3.26
C GLY A 90 -6.42 12.96 2.50
N GLY A 91 -6.46 11.85 3.22
CA GLY A 91 -6.33 10.51 2.68
C GLY A 91 -6.76 9.44 3.68
N PRO A 92 -6.64 8.16 3.31
CA PRO A 92 -6.87 7.05 4.22
C PRO A 92 -5.98 7.16 5.45
N SER A 93 -6.49 6.64 6.57
CA SER A 93 -5.69 6.36 7.75
C SER A 93 -4.55 5.39 7.44
N MET A 94 -3.49 5.44 8.25
CA MET A 94 -2.37 4.53 8.09
C MET A 94 -2.77 3.05 8.28
N SER A 95 -3.79 2.75 9.07
CA SER A 95 -4.30 1.38 9.24
C SER A 95 -4.85 0.84 7.92
N THR A 96 -5.70 1.60 7.24
CA THR A 96 -6.24 1.23 5.92
C THR A 96 -5.14 1.10 4.87
N VAL A 97 -4.17 2.02 4.86
CA VAL A 97 -2.99 1.93 3.96
C VAL A 97 -2.19 0.66 4.23
N VAL A 98 -1.99 0.29 5.50
CA VAL A 98 -1.27 -0.92 5.85
C VAL A 98 -2.00 -2.17 5.37
N ASP A 99 -3.31 -2.25 5.62
CA ASP A 99 -4.09 -3.45 5.32
C ASP A 99 -4.40 -3.62 3.84
N HIS A 100 -4.75 -2.54 3.14
CA HIS A 100 -5.12 -2.61 1.73
C HIS A 100 -3.92 -2.56 0.78
N PHE A 101 -2.79 -1.96 1.19
CA PHE A 101 -1.66 -1.72 0.31
C PHE A 101 -0.34 -2.33 0.81
N ILE A 102 0.15 -1.92 1.98
CA ILE A 102 1.51 -2.30 2.42
C ILE A 102 1.63 -3.81 2.65
N LYS A 103 0.73 -4.42 3.43
CA LYS A 103 0.77 -5.86 3.73
C LYS A 103 0.63 -6.72 2.46
N PRO A 104 -0.34 -6.49 1.57
CA PRO A 104 -0.43 -7.25 0.31
C PRO A 104 0.81 -7.08 -0.57
N LEU A 105 1.34 -5.86 -0.67
CA LEU A 105 2.53 -5.55 -1.45
C LEU A 105 3.76 -6.30 -0.92
N THR A 106 4.06 -6.19 0.37
CA THR A 106 5.24 -6.82 0.96
C THR A 106 5.10 -8.33 1.05
N HIS A 107 3.88 -8.86 1.21
CA HIS A 107 3.65 -10.30 1.12
C HIS A 107 4.05 -10.86 -0.24
N ARG A 108 3.70 -10.16 -1.32
CA ARG A 108 4.08 -10.53 -2.70
C ARG A 108 5.56 -10.30 -2.99
N GLY A 109 6.15 -9.28 -2.37
CA GLY A 109 7.53 -8.86 -2.63
C GLY A 109 8.61 -9.69 -1.92
N GLY A 110 8.27 -10.70 -1.12
CA GLY A 110 9.25 -11.52 -0.38
C GLY A 110 9.10 -11.49 1.15
N ARG A 111 7.95 -11.02 1.66
CA ARG A 111 7.59 -11.03 3.10
C ARG A 111 8.55 -10.24 3.99
N MET A 112 9.03 -9.10 3.50
CA MET A 112 9.94 -8.19 4.20
C MET A 112 9.25 -6.87 4.60
N SER A 113 9.97 -5.99 5.30
CA SER A 113 9.48 -4.63 5.53
C SER A 113 9.43 -3.85 4.21
N TRP A 114 8.52 -2.88 4.10
CA TRP A 114 8.42 -2.06 2.90
C TRP A 114 9.71 -1.28 2.61
N ALA A 115 10.43 -0.87 3.67
CA ALA A 115 11.70 -0.16 3.55
C ALA A 115 12.75 -1.02 2.83
N LEU A 116 12.90 -2.28 3.23
CA LEU A 116 13.83 -3.22 2.57
C LEU A 116 13.41 -3.57 1.16
N LEU A 117 12.10 -3.72 0.92
CA LEU A 117 11.58 -3.93 -0.43
C LEU A 117 11.98 -2.79 -1.37
N ARG A 118 12.07 -1.55 -0.84
CA ARG A 118 12.48 -0.36 -1.60
C ARG A 118 14.00 -0.15 -1.65
N ARG A 119 14.72 -0.58 -0.62
CA ARG A 119 16.16 -0.36 -0.39
C ARG A 119 16.81 -1.64 0.15
N PRO A 120 17.07 -2.63 -0.73
CA PRO A 120 17.69 -3.90 -0.31
C PRO A 120 19.22 -3.82 -0.19
N ALA A 121 19.84 -2.66 -0.43
CA ALA A 121 21.27 -2.40 -0.30
C ALA A 121 21.51 -0.91 -0.03
#